data_AF-A0A8H8X0Z8-F1
#
_entry.id   AF-A0A8H8X0Z8-F1
#
_cell.length_a   1.000
_cell.length_b   1.000
_cell.length_c   1.000
_cell.angle_alpha   90.00
_cell.angle_beta   90.00
_cell.angle_gamma   90.00
#
_symmetry.space_group_name_H-M   'P 1'
#
loop_
_entity.id
_entity.type
_entity.pdbx_description
1 polymer ?
#
loop_
_entity_poly.entity_id
_entity_poly.type
_entity_poly.pdbx_seq_one_letter_code
_entity_poly.pdbx_strand_id
1 'polypeptide(L)'
;MSGSDHVYGRKVDKTGRSTGKFASSKTRKGHGPIGEQFLWLGRGMLDSPAMKVVSGPALKILMRIGLEHLAHGGAGNGHLPVTYQNFRAEGVAKSTIALALAELIALGFIERTDAGRMGWGEDKGRPSTYRLTWLGTAERSKPTNEWQRHKSVEDAEKAVVEARAAVQGKRKAKRDAVAPPQPAPKALAG
;
A
#
# COMPACT_ATOMS: atom_id res chain seq x y z
N MET A 1 46.41 -10.41 -20.44
CA MET A 1 45.25 -9.52 -20.65
C MET A 1 44.13 -9.99 -19.74
N SER A 2 43.99 -9.39 -18.55
CA SER A 2 42.91 -9.74 -17.62
C SER A 2 41.68 -8.94 -18.03
N GLY A 3 40.79 -9.57 -18.82
CA GLY A 3 39.51 -8.99 -19.18
C GLY A 3 38.65 -8.92 -17.93
N SER A 4 38.26 -7.71 -17.51
CA SER A 4 37.39 -7.54 -16.36
C SER A 4 36.00 -8.09 -16.69
N ASP A 5 35.63 -9.24 -16.11
CA ASP A 5 34.33 -9.95 -16.23
C ASP A 5 33.14 -9.19 -15.61
N HIS A 6 33.10 -7.87 -15.78
CA HIS A 6 32.10 -7.01 -15.19
C HIS A 6 31.71 -5.89 -16.13
N VAL A 7 30.41 -5.69 -16.28
CA VAL A 7 29.83 -4.58 -17.03
C VAL A 7 29.03 -3.74 -16.05
N TYR A 8 29.33 -2.44 -15.95
CA TYR A 8 28.71 -1.49 -14.99
C TYR A 8 28.75 -1.95 -13.52
N GLY A 9 29.83 -2.62 -13.10
CA GLY A 9 29.93 -3.15 -11.74
C GLY A 9 28.93 -4.29 -11.45
N ARG A 10 28.41 -4.94 -12.50
CA ARG A 10 27.59 -6.16 -12.43
C ARG A 10 28.35 -7.35 -12.97
N LYS A 11 28.06 -8.54 -12.44
CA LYS A 11 28.58 -9.81 -12.98
C LYS A 11 27.96 -10.07 -14.35
N VAL A 12 28.76 -10.54 -15.29
CA VAL A 12 28.29 -10.98 -16.61
C VAL A 12 28.18 -12.50 -16.66
N ASP A 13 27.30 -13.00 -17.54
CA ASP A 13 27.25 -14.42 -17.90
C ASP A 13 28.29 -14.75 -18.99
N LYS A 14 28.35 -16.02 -19.41
CA LYS A 14 29.27 -16.51 -20.45
C LYS A 14 29.06 -15.84 -21.82
N THR A 15 27.93 -15.15 -22.03
CA THR A 15 27.62 -14.42 -23.26
C THR A 15 27.93 -12.92 -23.16
N GLY A 16 28.51 -12.48 -22.03
CA GLY A 16 28.84 -11.09 -21.76
C GLY A 16 27.64 -10.24 -21.30
N ARG A 17 26.46 -10.85 -21.09
CA ARG A 17 25.27 -10.12 -20.61
C ARG A 17 25.30 -9.96 -19.10
N SER A 18 24.94 -8.76 -18.63
CA SER A 18 24.81 -8.49 -17.20
C SER A 18 23.72 -9.37 -16.57
N THR A 19 24.09 -10.04 -15.48
CA THR A 19 23.20 -10.90 -14.68
C THR A 19 22.36 -10.12 -13.66
N GLY A 20 22.51 -8.79 -13.62
CA GLY A 20 21.91 -7.93 -12.60
C GLY A 20 22.51 -8.07 -11.19
N LYS A 21 23.35 -9.08 -10.94
CA LYS A 21 24.06 -9.24 -9.66
C LYS A 21 25.24 -8.28 -9.60
N PHE A 22 25.45 -7.65 -8.44
CA PHE A 22 26.63 -6.81 -8.23
C PHE A 22 27.91 -7.63 -8.34
N ALA A 23 28.92 -7.04 -8.97
CA ALA A 23 30.28 -7.57 -9.08
C ALA A 23 30.94 -7.73 -7.71
N SER A 24 30.70 -6.77 -6.80
CA SER A 24 31.31 -6.75 -5.47
C SER A 24 30.37 -6.18 -4.39
N SER A 25 30.70 -6.45 -3.13
CA SER A 25 30.01 -5.89 -1.95
C SER A 25 30.21 -4.37 -1.82
N LYS A 26 31.36 -3.85 -2.26
CA LYS A 26 31.68 -2.41 -2.30
C LYS A 26 30.77 -1.69 -3.29
N THR A 27 30.60 -2.26 -4.49
CA THR A 27 29.65 -1.74 -5.48
C THR A 27 28.24 -1.72 -4.87
N ARG A 28 27.80 -2.82 -4.25
CA ARG A 28 26.47 -2.90 -3.60
C ARG A 28 26.24 -1.81 -2.54
N LYS A 29 27.24 -1.46 -1.72
CA LYS A 29 27.11 -0.47 -0.64
C LYS A 29 26.92 0.97 -1.14
N GLY A 30 27.38 1.29 -2.36
CA GLY A 30 27.30 2.65 -2.92
C GLY A 30 26.06 2.93 -3.77
N HIS A 31 25.13 1.99 -3.92
CA HIS A 31 23.98 2.11 -4.82
C HIS A 31 22.65 2.52 -4.14
N GLY A 32 22.63 2.73 -2.83
CA GLY A 32 21.49 3.35 -2.12
C GLY A 32 21.72 4.85 -1.95
N PRO A 33 20.65 5.66 -1.76
CA PRO A 33 20.80 7.06 -1.44
C PRO A 33 21.62 7.20 -0.14
N ILE A 34 22.68 8.00 -0.20
CA ILE A 34 23.61 8.18 0.92
C ILE A 34 23.02 9.24 1.85
N GLY A 35 22.87 8.92 3.13
CA GLY A 35 22.38 9.85 4.14
C GLY A 35 20.86 10.06 4.14
N GLU A 36 20.10 9.29 3.35
CA GLU A 36 18.64 9.37 3.29
C GLU A 36 18.02 7.97 3.45
N GLN A 37 16.80 7.93 3.99
CA GLN A 37 16.02 6.71 4.06
C GLN A 37 15.32 6.43 2.73
N PHE A 38 15.11 5.15 2.43
CA PHE A 38 14.46 4.76 1.20
C PHE A 38 13.59 3.52 1.38
N LEU A 39 12.53 3.44 0.59
CA LEU A 39 11.61 2.32 0.59
C LEU A 39 12.06 1.29 -0.46
N TRP A 40 12.29 0.05 -0.04
CA TRP A 40 12.62 -1.02 -0.97
C TRP A 40 11.39 -1.42 -1.78
N LEU A 41 11.44 -1.24 -3.10
CA LEU A 41 10.47 -1.84 -4.03
C LEU A 41 11.23 -2.84 -4.92
N GLY A 42 10.96 -4.12 -4.73
CA GLY A 42 11.67 -5.19 -5.45
C GLY A 42 11.26 -5.26 -6.92
N ARG A 43 12.18 -5.65 -7.82
CA ARG A 43 11.87 -5.81 -9.25
C ARG A 43 10.67 -6.74 -9.49
N GLY A 44 10.63 -7.89 -8.80
CA GLY A 44 9.52 -8.83 -8.94
C GLY A 44 8.17 -8.26 -8.49
N MET A 45 8.18 -7.36 -7.51
CA MET A 45 6.99 -6.63 -7.06
C MET A 45 6.55 -5.63 -8.13
N LEU A 46 7.48 -4.83 -8.66
CA LEU A 46 7.20 -3.82 -9.69
C LEU A 46 6.66 -4.42 -11.00
N ASP A 47 7.11 -5.63 -11.36
CA ASP A 47 6.68 -6.34 -12.57
C ASP A 47 5.49 -7.29 -12.34
N SER A 48 5.01 -7.38 -11.10
CA SER A 48 3.95 -8.33 -10.74
C SER A 48 2.62 -8.00 -11.41
N PRO A 49 1.76 -9.00 -11.67
CA PRO A 49 0.40 -8.74 -12.13
C PRO A 49 -0.39 -7.84 -11.16
N ALA A 50 -0.18 -8.02 -9.84
CA ALA A 50 -0.78 -7.19 -8.82
C ALA A 50 -0.41 -5.70 -8.97
N MET A 51 0.85 -5.37 -9.27
CA MET A 51 1.30 -3.98 -9.43
C MET A 51 0.72 -3.33 -10.70
N LYS A 52 0.55 -4.10 -11.78
CA LYS A 52 0.05 -3.60 -13.08
C LYS A 52 -1.37 -3.04 -13.01
N VAL A 53 -2.16 -3.48 -12.04
CA VAL A 53 -3.58 -3.10 -11.88
C VAL A 53 -3.82 -2.08 -10.77
N VAL A 54 -2.76 -1.67 -10.06
CA VAL A 54 -2.87 -0.64 -9.00
C VAL A 54 -3.29 0.69 -9.63
N SER A 55 -4.40 1.23 -9.16
CA SER A 55 -4.88 2.54 -9.57
C SER A 55 -4.01 3.68 -9.00
N GLY A 56 -3.99 4.83 -9.68
CA GLY A 56 -3.23 6.00 -9.20
C GLY A 56 -3.53 6.42 -7.75
N PRO A 57 -4.80 6.50 -7.31
CA PRO A 57 -5.15 6.77 -5.91
C PRO A 57 -4.60 5.72 -4.93
N ALA A 58 -4.66 4.44 -5.29
CA ALA A 58 -4.10 3.36 -4.49
C ALA A 58 -2.58 3.47 -4.41
N LEU A 59 -1.89 3.77 -5.51
CA LEU A 59 -0.44 3.99 -5.49
C LEU A 59 -0.04 5.14 -4.56
N LYS A 60 -0.77 6.26 -4.59
CA LYS A 60 -0.55 7.38 -3.65
C LYS A 60 -0.71 6.97 -2.19
N ILE A 61 -1.76 6.21 -1.88
CA ILE A 61 -1.97 5.67 -0.52
C ILE A 61 -0.84 4.72 -0.12
N LEU A 62 -0.40 3.85 -1.03
CA LEU A 62 0.69 2.92 -0.80
C LEU A 62 1.99 3.67 -0.46
N MET A 63 2.31 4.71 -1.25
CA MET A 63 3.47 5.55 -0.99
C MET A 63 3.34 6.33 0.32
N ARG A 64 2.15 6.80 0.69
CA ARG A 64 1.92 7.48 1.98
C ARG A 64 2.18 6.58 3.19
N ILE A 65 1.76 5.32 3.13
CA ILE A 65 2.06 4.34 4.17
C ILE A 65 3.57 4.02 4.16
N GLY A 66 4.18 3.95 2.97
CA GLY A 66 5.63 3.88 2.80
C GLY A 66 6.38 5.02 3.49
N LEU A 67 5.94 6.26 3.31
CA LEU A 67 6.52 7.43 3.96
C LEU A 67 6.40 7.37 5.48
N GLU A 68 5.29 6.86 6.02
CA GLU A 68 5.12 6.65 7.45
C GLU A 68 6.15 5.66 8.00
N HIS A 69 6.39 4.55 7.28
CA HIS A 69 7.42 3.59 7.63
C HIS A 69 8.83 4.22 7.63
N LEU A 70 9.13 5.07 6.64
CA LEU A 70 10.40 5.79 6.61
C LEU A 70 10.51 6.77 7.79
N ALA A 71 9.47 7.56 8.06
CA ALA A 71 9.43 8.48 9.21
C ALA A 71 9.70 7.77 10.55
N HIS A 72 9.37 6.48 10.65
CA HIS A 72 9.65 5.62 11.81
C HIS A 72 11.03 4.96 11.76
N GLY A 73 12.01 5.51 11.03
CA GLY A 73 13.35 4.91 10.96
C GLY A 73 13.42 3.66 10.05
N GLY A 74 12.36 3.34 9.31
CA GLY A 74 12.22 2.04 8.65
C GLY A 74 11.87 0.90 9.63
N ALA A 75 11.32 1.24 10.78
CA ALA A 75 10.84 0.33 11.80
C ALA A 75 9.32 0.44 11.98
N GLY A 76 8.75 -0.35 12.91
CA GLY A 76 7.34 -0.25 13.27
C GLY A 76 6.37 -0.72 12.18
N ASN A 77 6.84 -1.41 11.13
CA ASN A 77 5.96 -2.03 10.14
C ASN A 77 4.95 -2.97 10.85
N GLY A 78 3.67 -2.83 10.53
CA GLY A 78 2.56 -3.47 11.27
C GLY A 78 1.82 -2.53 12.22
N HIS A 79 2.45 -1.43 12.61
CA HIS A 79 1.91 -0.43 13.52
C HIS A 79 1.98 0.98 12.92
N LEU A 80 1.94 1.09 11.58
CA LEU A 80 2.11 2.36 10.87
C LEU A 80 0.83 3.20 10.95
N PRO A 81 0.77 4.29 11.74
CA PRO A 81 -0.45 5.05 11.94
C PRO A 81 -0.66 5.99 10.76
N VAL A 82 -1.76 5.83 10.03
CA VAL A 82 -2.07 6.76 8.92
C VAL A 82 -3.53 7.17 9.00
N THR A 83 -3.74 8.48 9.09
CA THR A 83 -5.09 9.05 9.18
C THR A 83 -5.70 9.25 7.81
N TYR A 84 -7.01 9.41 7.81
CA TYR A 84 -7.76 9.83 6.64
C TYR A 84 -7.27 11.17 6.05
N GLN A 85 -6.84 12.11 6.91
CA GLN A 85 -6.34 13.41 6.45
C GLN A 85 -4.97 13.28 5.79
N ASN A 86 -4.13 12.34 6.23
CA ASN A 86 -2.86 12.08 5.54
C ASN A 86 -3.12 11.64 4.09
N PHE A 87 -4.09 10.75 3.85
CA PHE A 87 -4.43 10.37 2.47
C PHE A 87 -5.00 11.52 1.64
N ARG A 88 -5.75 12.43 2.27
CA ARG A 88 -6.23 13.64 1.59
C ARG A 88 -5.09 14.59 1.22
N ALA A 89 -4.09 14.74 2.09
CA ALA A 89 -2.92 15.58 1.84
C ALA A 89 -2.12 15.09 0.61
N GLU A 90 -2.15 13.79 0.33
CA GLU A 90 -1.57 13.18 -0.89
C GLU A 90 -2.43 13.39 -2.15
N GLY A 91 -3.53 14.15 -2.03
CA GLY A 91 -4.45 14.46 -3.13
C GLY A 91 -5.38 13.31 -3.48
N VAL A 92 -5.73 12.45 -2.53
CA VAL A 92 -6.74 11.39 -2.73
C VAL A 92 -8.11 11.87 -2.27
N ALA A 93 -9.10 11.79 -3.17
CA ALA A 93 -10.47 12.21 -2.88
C ALA A 93 -11.11 11.35 -1.78
N LYS A 94 -11.95 11.99 -0.94
CA LYS A 94 -12.65 11.38 0.19
C LYS A 94 -13.42 10.11 -0.24
N SER A 95 -14.25 10.22 -1.27
CA SER A 95 -15.04 9.11 -1.80
C SER A 95 -14.20 7.91 -2.26
N THR A 96 -12.94 8.15 -2.67
CA THR A 96 -12.02 7.17 -3.26
C THR A 96 -11.16 6.44 -2.23
N ILE A 97 -10.81 7.06 -1.09
CA ILE A 97 -9.88 6.49 -0.10
C ILE A 97 -10.25 5.06 0.31
N ALA A 98 -11.52 4.81 0.65
CA ALA A 98 -11.94 3.49 1.09
C ALA A 98 -11.88 2.42 -0.02
N LEU A 99 -12.10 2.83 -1.28
CA LEU A 99 -12.00 1.93 -2.44
C LEU A 99 -10.53 1.58 -2.72
N ALA A 100 -9.64 2.59 -2.69
CA ALA A 100 -8.22 2.43 -2.89
C ALA A 100 -7.55 1.59 -1.78
N LEU A 101 -7.96 1.75 -0.52
CA LEU A 101 -7.52 0.89 0.58
C LEU A 101 -7.97 -0.56 0.39
N ALA A 102 -9.24 -0.77 0.02
CA ALA A 102 -9.75 -2.13 -0.21
C ALA A 102 -9.01 -2.81 -1.37
N GLU A 103 -8.71 -2.07 -2.43
CA GLU A 103 -7.89 -2.52 -3.54
C GLU A 103 -6.47 -2.93 -3.10
N LEU A 104 -5.74 -2.11 -2.34
CA LEU A 104 -4.39 -2.47 -1.89
C LEU A 104 -4.37 -3.70 -0.97
N ILE A 105 -5.40 -3.87 -0.14
CA ILE A 105 -5.58 -5.06 0.71
C ILE A 105 -5.90 -6.29 -0.17
N ALA A 106 -6.78 -6.12 -1.15
CA ALA A 106 -7.14 -7.18 -2.10
C ALA A 106 -6.00 -7.55 -3.07
N LEU A 107 -5.06 -6.64 -3.32
CA LEU A 107 -3.83 -6.93 -4.06
C LEU A 107 -2.69 -7.43 -3.16
N GLY A 108 -2.88 -7.44 -1.84
CA GLY A 108 -1.89 -7.95 -0.89
C GLY A 108 -0.65 -7.07 -0.75
N PHE A 109 -0.73 -5.77 -1.05
CA PHE A 109 0.37 -4.84 -0.78
C PHE A 109 0.37 -4.34 0.67
N ILE A 110 -0.82 -4.19 1.24
CA ILE A 110 -0.99 -3.76 2.63
C ILE A 110 -1.92 -4.68 3.40
N GLU A 111 -1.74 -4.73 4.71
CA GLU A 111 -2.74 -5.21 5.66
C GLU A 111 -3.17 -4.03 6.53
N ARG A 112 -4.47 -3.88 6.80
CA ARG A 112 -4.95 -2.97 7.85
C ARG A 112 -4.97 -3.74 9.17
N THR A 113 -3.96 -3.50 10.00
CA THR A 113 -3.78 -4.20 11.28
C THR A 113 -4.75 -3.70 12.35
N ASP A 114 -5.17 -2.44 12.25
CA ASP A 114 -6.23 -1.89 13.08
C ASP A 114 -7.15 -0.94 12.29
N ALA A 115 -8.46 -1.07 12.49
CA ALA A 115 -9.44 -0.16 11.91
C ALA A 115 -9.37 1.26 12.49
N GLY A 116 -8.76 1.43 13.66
CA GLY A 116 -8.79 2.67 14.41
C GLY A 116 -10.17 2.95 15.02
N ARG A 117 -10.31 4.12 15.62
CA ARG A 117 -11.59 4.63 16.17
C ARG A 117 -11.61 6.15 16.05
N MET A 118 -12.76 6.69 15.66
CA MET A 118 -13.00 8.13 15.75
C MET A 118 -13.01 8.58 17.21
N GLY A 119 -12.39 9.73 17.49
CA GLY A 119 -12.50 10.35 18.80
C GLY A 119 -13.92 10.86 19.09
N TRP A 120 -14.28 10.92 20.37
CA TRP A 120 -15.54 11.49 20.86
C TRP A 120 -15.31 12.23 22.17
N GLY A 121 -15.68 13.51 22.23
CA GLY A 121 -15.43 14.34 23.40
C GLY A 121 -13.93 14.47 23.72
N GLU A 122 -13.54 14.08 24.92
CA GLU A 122 -12.14 14.08 25.39
C GLU A 122 -11.30 12.92 24.80
N ASP A 123 -11.96 11.86 24.30
CA ASP A 123 -11.26 10.77 23.61
C ASP A 123 -10.78 11.26 22.25
N LYS A 124 -9.45 11.34 22.08
CA LYS A 124 -8.82 11.72 20.81
C LYS A 124 -9.00 10.66 19.71
N GLY A 125 -9.46 9.46 20.07
CA GLY A 125 -9.55 8.32 19.17
C GLY A 125 -8.17 7.78 18.82
N ARG A 126 -8.12 6.93 17.80
CA ARG A 126 -6.87 6.31 17.34
C ARG A 126 -6.89 6.09 15.83
N PRO A 127 -5.78 6.37 15.13
CA PRO A 127 -5.70 6.17 13.69
C PRO A 127 -5.83 4.69 13.33
N SER A 128 -6.19 4.43 12.07
CA SER A 128 -5.99 3.09 11.51
C SER A 128 -4.49 2.81 11.38
N THR A 129 -4.09 1.58 11.60
CA THR A 129 -2.69 1.15 11.44
C THR A 129 -2.56 0.14 10.31
N TYR A 130 -1.37 0.14 9.68
CA TYR A 130 -1.11 -0.66 8.49
C TYR A 130 0.22 -1.40 8.55
N ARG A 131 0.30 -2.47 7.76
CA ARG A 131 1.52 -3.22 7.44
C ARG A 131 1.79 -3.17 5.93
N LEU A 132 3.04 -3.00 5.54
CA LEU A 132 3.53 -3.25 4.18
C LEU A 132 3.98 -4.72 4.09
N THR A 133 3.38 -5.51 3.20
CA THR A 133 3.53 -6.98 3.18
C THR A 133 4.88 -7.46 2.63
N TRP A 134 5.58 -6.62 1.86
CA TRP A 134 6.89 -6.94 1.29
C TRP A 134 8.06 -6.55 2.20
N LEU A 135 7.78 -5.98 3.38
CA LEU A 135 8.76 -5.70 4.41
C LEU A 135 8.52 -6.60 5.61
N GLY A 136 9.60 -6.92 6.35
CA GLY A 136 9.48 -7.62 7.62
C GLY A 136 8.80 -6.75 8.68
N THR A 137 8.35 -7.37 9.75
CA THR A 137 7.86 -6.71 10.98
C THR A 137 8.65 -7.24 12.17
N ALA A 138 8.51 -6.62 13.34
CA ALA A 138 9.13 -7.11 14.56
C ALA A 138 8.62 -8.53 14.93
N GLU A 139 7.33 -8.78 14.73
CA GLU A 139 6.67 -10.08 15.01
C GLU A 139 6.96 -11.11 13.91
N ARG A 140 6.90 -10.69 12.64
CA ARG A 140 7.17 -11.50 11.46
C ARG A 140 8.47 -11.02 10.83
N SER A 141 9.58 -11.64 11.24
CA SER A 141 10.94 -11.29 10.80
C SER A 141 11.16 -11.36 9.27
N LYS A 142 10.26 -12.02 8.52
CA LYS A 142 10.32 -12.13 7.05
C LYS A 142 9.11 -11.47 6.38
N PRO A 143 9.30 -10.81 5.23
CA PRO A 143 8.20 -10.37 4.37
C PRO A 143 7.23 -11.50 4.00
N THR A 144 5.93 -11.22 3.96
CA THR A 144 4.90 -12.18 3.54
C THR A 144 4.68 -12.17 2.03
N ASN A 145 4.95 -11.04 1.36
CA ASN A 145 4.80 -10.86 -0.08
C ASN A 145 3.44 -11.32 -0.62
N GLU A 146 2.35 -10.97 0.06
CA GLU A 146 0.99 -11.44 -0.26
C GLU A 146 0.56 -11.12 -1.70
N TRP A 147 1.11 -10.05 -2.28
CA TRP A 147 0.94 -9.68 -3.70
C TRP A 147 1.34 -10.79 -4.68
N GLN A 148 2.18 -11.75 -4.27
CA GLN A 148 2.57 -12.88 -5.11
C GLN A 148 1.45 -13.89 -5.35
N ARG A 149 0.32 -13.81 -4.64
CA ARG A 149 -0.83 -14.70 -4.87
C ARG A 149 -1.43 -14.53 -6.26
N HIS A 150 -1.35 -13.32 -6.82
CA HIS A 150 -1.89 -12.99 -8.13
C HIS A 150 -0.96 -13.46 -9.23
N LYS A 151 -1.38 -14.49 -9.97
CA LYS A 151 -0.57 -15.15 -11.00
C LYS A 151 -0.76 -14.57 -12.40
N SER A 152 -1.85 -13.83 -12.63
CA SER A 152 -2.14 -13.17 -13.89
C SER A 152 -2.78 -11.79 -13.65
N VAL A 153 -2.82 -10.95 -14.70
CA VAL A 153 -3.41 -9.60 -14.61
C VAL A 153 -4.92 -9.71 -14.38
N GLU A 154 -5.56 -10.65 -15.06
CA GLU A 154 -7.00 -10.90 -14.98
C GLU A 154 -7.43 -11.32 -13.56
N ASP A 155 -6.64 -12.18 -12.90
CA ASP A 155 -6.86 -12.55 -11.49
C ASP A 155 -6.75 -11.33 -10.56
N ALA A 156 -5.74 -10.49 -10.77
CA ALA A 156 -5.55 -9.27 -9.99
C ALA A 156 -6.70 -8.27 -10.22
N GLU A 157 -7.12 -8.05 -11.46
CA GLU A 157 -8.26 -7.19 -11.80
C GLU A 157 -9.55 -7.67 -11.16
N LYS A 158 -9.81 -8.98 -11.21
CA LYS A 158 -10.98 -9.59 -10.56
C LYS A 158 -10.98 -9.30 -9.05
N ALA A 159 -9.86 -9.48 -8.37
CA ALA A 159 -9.73 -9.17 -6.95
C ALA A 159 -10.03 -7.69 -6.64
N VAL A 160 -9.57 -6.76 -7.51
CA VAL A 160 -9.86 -5.32 -7.37
C VAL A 160 -11.35 -5.02 -7.56
N VAL A 161 -11.98 -5.60 -8.57
CA VAL A 161 -13.42 -5.41 -8.86
C VAL A 161 -14.26 -5.90 -7.68
N GLU A 162 -14.00 -7.11 -7.19
CA GLU A 162 -14.71 -7.69 -6.05
C GLU A 162 -14.54 -6.84 -4.78
N ALA A 163 -13.32 -6.38 -4.49
CA ALA A 163 -13.04 -5.55 -3.33
C ALA A 163 -13.77 -4.19 -3.38
N ARG A 164 -13.78 -3.54 -4.55
CA ARG A 164 -14.49 -2.28 -4.76
C ARG A 164 -16.01 -2.47 -4.67
N ALA A 165 -16.54 -3.54 -5.27
CA ALA A 165 -17.95 -3.89 -5.19
C ALA A 165 -18.40 -4.13 -3.74
N ALA A 166 -17.59 -4.83 -2.93
CA ALA A 166 -17.88 -5.05 -1.52
C ALA A 166 -17.97 -3.73 -0.72
N VAL A 167 -17.08 -2.77 -0.98
CA VAL A 167 -17.15 -1.43 -0.34
C VAL A 167 -18.40 -0.68 -0.76
N GLN A 168 -18.74 -0.70 -2.05
CA GLN A 168 -19.93 -0.05 -2.58
C GLN A 168 -21.22 -0.67 -2.04
N GLY A 169 -21.28 -2.00 -1.95
CA GLY A 169 -22.39 -2.74 -1.36
C GLY A 169 -22.62 -2.34 0.10
N LYS A 170 -21.56 -2.25 0.91
CA LYS A 170 -21.63 -1.76 2.30
C LYS A 170 -22.14 -0.32 2.40
N ARG A 171 -21.70 0.57 1.50
CA ARG A 171 -22.17 1.96 1.43
C ARG A 171 -23.66 2.04 1.07
N LYS A 172 -24.09 1.24 0.10
CA LYS A 172 -25.51 1.12 -0.30
C LYS A 172 -26.35 0.62 0.87
N ALA A 173 -25.99 -0.49 1.49
CA ALA A 173 -26.71 -1.04 2.64
C ALA A 173 -26.82 -0.03 3.80
N LYS A 174 -25.73 0.70 4.10
CA LYS A 174 -25.76 1.75 5.14
C LYS A 174 -26.72 2.88 4.78
N ARG A 175 -26.74 3.32 3.52
CA ARG A 175 -27.66 4.36 3.05
C ARG A 175 -29.10 3.88 3.13
N ASP A 176 -29.38 2.66 2.68
CA ASP A 176 -30.73 2.10 2.64
C ASP A 176 -31.26 1.83 4.07
N ALA A 177 -30.38 1.59 5.05
CA ALA A 177 -30.73 1.46 6.47
C ALA A 177 -31.01 2.80 7.19
N VAL A 178 -30.56 3.94 6.64
CA VAL A 178 -30.92 5.27 7.14
C VAL A 178 -32.23 5.66 6.47
N ALA A 179 -33.35 5.41 7.15
CA ALA A 179 -34.68 5.76 6.68
C ALA A 179 -34.75 7.23 6.21
N PRO A 180 -35.53 7.55 5.16
CA PRO A 180 -35.67 8.94 4.70
C PRO A 180 -36.16 9.83 5.86
N PRO A 181 -35.71 11.10 5.91
CA PRO A 181 -36.19 12.04 6.93
C PRO A 181 -37.73 12.07 6.89
N GLN A 182 -38.37 11.89 8.04
CA GLN A 182 -39.82 12.03 8.11
C GLN A 182 -40.21 13.42 7.59
N PRO A 183 -41.23 13.53 6.72
CA PRO A 183 -41.68 14.83 6.24
C PRO A 183 -42.02 15.70 7.45
N ALA A 184 -41.57 16.96 7.41
CA ALA A 184 -41.83 17.92 8.48
C ALA A 184 -43.33 17.91 8.84
N PRO A 185 -43.69 17.94 10.13
CA PRO A 185 -45.09 17.94 10.53
C PRO A 185 -45.78 19.12 9.84
N LYS A 186 -46.87 18.84 9.12
CA LYS A 186 -47.72 19.89 8.53
C LYS A 186 -48.11 20.82 9.67
N ALA A 187 -47.78 22.11 9.53
CA ALA A 187 -48.27 23.13 10.46
C ALA A 187 -49.79 22.98 10.57
N LEU A 188 -50.30 22.80 11.79
CA LEU A 188 -51.72 22.89 12.05
C LEU A 188 -52.16 24.28 11.59
N ALA A 189 -52.97 24.34 10.55
CA ALA A 189 -53.76 25.52 10.25
C ALA A 189 -54.91 25.55 11.27
N GLY A 190 -54.91 26.55 12.15
CA GLY A 190 -55.91 26.76 13.19
C GLY A 190 -55.48 27.88 14.12
#